data_AF-A0A967JBI4-F1
#
_entry.id   AF-A0A967JBI4-F1
#
_cell.length_a   1.000
_cell.length_b   1.000
_cell.length_c   1.000
_cell.angle_alpha   90.00
_cell.angle_beta   90.00
_cell.angle_gamma   90.00
#
_symmetry.space_group_name_H-M   'P 1'
#
loop_
_entity.id
_entity.type
_entity.pdbx_description
1 polymer ?
#
loop_
_entity_poly.entity_id
_entity_poly.type
_entity_poly.pdbx_seq_one_letter_code
_entity_poly.pdbx_strand_id
1 'polypeptide(L)'
;MRFPLFLLLLAACDCGDGGAGDPCLSTADCAAGEMCIDSMCVGSACTTAADCASGQLCVDGRCMTRTPDECTDEVCDGLDNDCDGEVDNGVLSECGNCDPTCMSSGFGPPDGMPWDVSDESEDESDGVGVDDEGALVLDSRRINTNFIWIANTGEGSVSRLSTTAPYEEVARYYTGPEMGAGSDPSRTSVNSVGDAYIANRRGTGLVRISVLGDACPDSNGDGAITTSQDLNGDGVISRNLADGEMLPWGEDDCVLWFRDLDDVFPGETVVRALAAQDVAGLDGDVMEYVWVGGHATSMVAKIDGETGEPLFSVPAPV
;
A
#
# COMPACT_ATOMS: atom_id res chain seq x y z
N MET A 1 66.21 61.30 -4.26
CA MET A 1 65.03 61.69 -3.47
C MET A 1 64.00 60.56 -3.59
N ARG A 2 63.51 60.05 -2.43
CA ARG A 2 62.28 59.25 -2.17
C ARG A 2 62.02 57.89 -2.89
N PHE A 3 61.74 56.85 -2.06
CA PHE A 3 61.10 55.53 -2.30
C PHE A 3 59.55 55.67 -2.48
N PRO A 4 58.71 54.61 -2.70
CA PRO A 4 58.90 53.17 -3.03
C PRO A 4 57.92 52.61 -4.12
N LEU A 5 57.98 51.32 -4.49
CA LEU A 5 56.86 50.35 -4.31
C LEU A 5 57.30 48.91 -4.73
N PHE A 6 56.89 47.96 -3.90
CA PHE A 6 57.20 46.53 -3.88
C PHE A 6 56.29 45.77 -4.86
N LEU A 7 56.83 44.78 -5.58
CA LEU A 7 56.02 43.72 -6.21
C LEU A 7 56.81 42.41 -6.13
N LEU A 8 56.38 41.52 -5.25
CA LEU A 8 56.89 40.15 -5.12
C LEU A 8 55.78 39.21 -5.59
N LEU A 9 55.96 38.61 -6.77
CA LEU A 9 55.21 37.44 -7.20
C LEU A 9 55.91 36.19 -6.64
N LEU A 10 55.14 35.32 -5.99
CA LEU A 10 55.52 33.93 -5.74
C LEU A 10 54.27 33.07 -5.96
N ALA A 11 54.41 32.14 -6.90
CA ALA A 11 53.49 31.03 -7.13
C ALA A 11 54.24 29.74 -6.81
N ALA A 12 53.63 28.83 -6.04
CA ALA A 12 53.30 27.46 -6.46
C ALA A 12 52.96 26.53 -5.27
N CYS A 13 51.82 25.86 -5.42
CA CYS A 13 51.49 24.44 -5.16
C CYS A 13 51.52 23.81 -3.75
N ASP A 14 50.30 23.50 -3.28
CA ASP A 14 49.69 22.15 -3.19
C ASP A 14 50.34 21.05 -2.32
N CYS A 15 49.60 20.60 -1.29
CA CYS A 15 49.07 19.22 -1.16
C CYS A 15 48.52 18.92 0.25
N GLY A 16 47.30 18.36 0.30
CA GLY A 16 47.03 17.14 1.08
C GLY A 16 46.31 17.26 2.43
N ASP A 17 45.00 16.95 2.37
CA ASP A 17 44.28 16.00 3.24
C ASP A 17 44.00 16.34 4.73
N GLY A 18 42.74 16.15 5.12
CA GLY A 18 42.34 15.89 6.51
C GLY A 18 41.77 17.05 7.33
N GLY A 19 40.53 17.46 7.05
CA GLY A 19 39.55 17.88 8.07
C GLY A 19 39.85 19.10 8.94
N ALA A 20 39.57 20.31 8.44
CA ALA A 20 39.09 21.43 9.25
C ALA A 20 38.49 22.48 8.29
N GLY A 21 37.16 22.68 8.37
CA GLY A 21 36.39 23.48 7.42
C GLY A 21 36.92 24.90 7.21
N ASP A 22 36.75 25.42 6.00
CA ASP A 22 37.16 26.77 5.62
C ASP A 22 36.46 27.82 6.49
N PRO A 23 37.17 28.89 6.91
CA PRO A 23 36.57 29.95 7.71
C PRO A 23 35.62 30.81 6.88
N CYS A 24 34.46 31.11 7.44
CA CYS A 24 33.40 31.87 6.75
C CYS A 24 32.83 32.99 7.63
N LEU A 25 32.26 34.02 6.99
CA LEU A 25 31.50 35.08 7.66
C LEU A 25 30.00 35.00 7.34
N SER A 26 29.65 34.34 6.24
CA SER A 26 28.29 34.06 5.80
C SER A 26 28.27 32.80 4.94
N THR A 27 27.09 32.21 4.75
CA THR A 27 26.90 31.04 3.88
C THR A 27 27.37 31.26 2.44
N ALA A 28 27.45 32.52 1.97
CA ALA A 28 27.95 32.84 0.64
C ALA A 28 29.48 32.66 0.49
N ASP A 29 30.21 32.52 1.60
CA ASP A 29 31.66 32.27 1.60
C ASP A 29 31.98 30.77 1.50
N CYS A 30 30.98 29.90 1.61
CA CYS A 30 31.13 28.45 1.58
C CYS A 30 30.83 27.86 0.20
N ALA A 31 31.30 26.64 -0.05
CA ALA A 31 31.01 25.95 -1.29
C ALA A 31 29.52 25.61 -1.40
N ALA A 32 29.06 25.30 -2.62
CA ALA A 32 27.68 24.88 -2.84
C ALA A 32 27.36 23.63 -1.98
N GLY A 33 26.31 23.72 -1.15
CA GLY A 33 25.92 22.65 -0.20
C GLY A 33 26.44 22.84 1.24
N GLU A 34 27.11 23.94 1.55
CA GLU A 34 27.61 24.23 2.90
C GLU A 34 26.93 25.46 3.52
N MET A 35 26.87 25.50 4.85
CA MET A 35 26.38 26.64 5.63
C MET A 35 27.44 27.14 6.59
N CYS A 36 27.48 28.46 6.79
CA CYS A 36 28.41 29.05 7.75
C CYS A 36 27.85 28.97 9.16
N ILE A 37 28.39 28.07 10.00
CA ILE A 37 28.01 27.90 11.40
C ILE A 37 29.26 28.06 12.26
N ASP A 38 29.18 28.92 13.28
CA ASP A 38 30.30 29.21 14.20
C ASP A 38 31.63 29.56 13.49
N SER A 39 31.54 30.33 12.40
CA SER A 39 32.67 30.78 11.57
C SER A 39 33.43 29.67 10.82
N MET A 40 32.81 28.50 10.65
CA MET A 40 33.31 27.42 9.81
C MET A 40 32.24 26.96 8.82
N CYS A 41 32.65 26.69 7.59
CA CYS A 41 31.80 26.01 6.63
C CYS A 41 31.58 24.56 7.08
N VAL A 42 30.31 24.20 7.23
CA VAL A 42 29.87 22.85 7.56
C VAL A 42 28.81 22.41 6.56
N GLY A 43 28.80 21.11 6.20
CA GLY A 43 27.79 20.55 5.29
C GLY A 43 26.37 20.82 5.78
N SER A 44 25.44 21.03 4.84
CA SER A 44 24.03 21.24 5.14
C SER A 44 23.47 20.09 5.98
N ALA A 45 22.57 20.44 6.91
CA ALA A 45 21.81 19.44 7.66
C ALA A 45 20.85 18.73 6.70
N CYS A 46 20.73 17.42 6.85
CA CYS A 46 19.92 16.57 5.99
C CYS A 46 19.15 15.54 6.82
N THR A 47 18.08 15.01 6.25
CA THR A 47 17.35 13.83 6.76
C THR A 47 17.35 12.69 5.74
N THR A 48 17.46 13.02 4.45
CA THR A 48 17.55 12.09 3.33
C THR A 48 18.61 12.56 2.32
N ALA A 49 19.04 11.69 1.41
CA ALA A 49 20.04 12.04 0.38
C ALA A 49 19.57 13.17 -0.55
N ALA A 50 18.25 13.30 -0.77
CA ALA A 50 17.65 14.37 -1.57
C ALA A 50 17.87 15.78 -0.98
N ASP A 51 18.20 15.89 0.31
CA ASP A 51 18.51 17.16 0.99
C ASP A 51 19.94 17.65 0.68
N CYS A 52 20.75 16.84 0.00
CA CYS A 52 22.15 17.11 -0.29
C CYS A 52 22.37 17.52 -1.75
N ALA A 53 23.49 18.23 -2.01
CA ALA A 53 23.85 18.55 -3.38
C ALA A 53 24.26 17.27 -4.13
N SER A 54 24.10 17.26 -5.45
CA SER A 54 24.42 16.10 -6.31
C SER A 54 25.82 15.56 -6.02
N GLY A 55 25.92 14.24 -5.76
CA GLY A 55 27.16 13.57 -5.36
C GLY A 55 27.46 13.59 -3.84
N GLN A 56 26.47 13.91 -2.99
CA GLN A 56 26.58 13.86 -1.53
C GLN A 56 25.47 13.02 -0.91
N LEU A 57 25.79 12.29 0.16
CA LEU A 57 24.83 11.47 0.91
C LEU A 57 24.56 12.04 2.30
N CYS A 58 23.37 11.78 2.81
CA CYS A 58 23.01 12.14 4.16
C CYS A 58 23.48 11.08 5.16
N VAL A 59 24.56 11.36 5.89
CA VAL A 59 25.11 10.47 6.91
C VAL A 59 25.11 11.21 8.26
N ASP A 60 24.47 10.61 9.27
CA ASP A 60 24.32 11.19 10.62
C ASP A 60 23.80 12.64 10.62
N GLY A 61 22.87 12.94 9.71
CA GLY A 61 22.23 14.25 9.59
C GLY A 61 23.08 15.33 8.92
N ARG A 62 24.15 14.95 8.21
CA ARG A 62 25.04 15.85 7.48
C ARG A 62 25.29 15.34 6.06
N CYS A 63 25.30 16.26 5.11
CA CYS A 63 25.72 15.96 3.74
C CYS A 63 27.24 15.75 3.70
N MET A 64 27.66 14.54 3.34
CA MET A 64 29.07 14.18 3.19
C MET A 64 29.38 13.85 1.72
N THR A 65 30.54 14.28 1.24
CA THR A 65 31.08 13.88 -0.07
C THR A 65 31.67 12.48 0.03
N ARG A 66 31.19 11.54 -0.80
CA ARG A 66 31.83 10.21 -0.90
C ARG A 66 33.14 10.31 -1.68
N THR A 67 34.12 9.51 -1.26
CA THR A 67 35.29 9.20 -2.08
C THR A 67 34.89 8.19 -3.17
N PRO A 68 35.45 8.27 -4.39
CA PRO A 68 35.07 7.40 -5.52
C PRO A 68 35.15 5.88 -5.26
N ASP A 69 35.87 5.46 -4.23
CA ASP A 69 36.03 4.04 -3.88
C ASP A 69 34.81 3.43 -3.15
N GLU A 70 33.81 4.23 -2.74
CA GLU A 70 32.60 3.74 -2.05
C GLU A 70 31.32 3.75 -2.90
N CYS A 71 31.42 4.16 -4.17
CA CYS A 71 30.29 4.11 -5.10
C CYS A 71 30.39 2.81 -5.91
N THR A 72 29.28 2.07 -5.97
CA THR A 72 29.17 0.78 -6.66
C THR A 72 28.06 0.85 -7.70
N ASP A 73 27.98 -0.12 -8.61
CA ASP A 73 26.85 -0.19 -9.54
C ASP A 73 25.52 -0.20 -8.77
N GLU A 74 24.52 0.46 -9.34
CA GLU A 74 23.17 0.53 -8.81
C GLU A 74 22.60 -0.85 -8.48
N VAL A 75 21.87 -0.92 -7.37
CA VAL A 75 21.07 -2.07 -6.96
C VAL A 75 19.75 -1.52 -6.45
N CYS A 76 18.66 -2.16 -6.85
CA CYS A 76 17.30 -1.78 -6.48
C CYS A 76 17.04 -1.94 -4.95
N ASP A 77 17.45 -0.95 -4.17
CA ASP A 77 17.36 -0.93 -2.70
C ASP A 77 16.87 0.42 -2.12
N GLY A 78 16.55 1.38 -3.00
CA GLY A 78 16.05 2.70 -2.59
C GLY A 78 17.17 3.67 -2.18
N LEU A 79 18.42 3.33 -2.45
CA LEU A 79 19.59 4.16 -2.18
C LEU A 79 20.34 4.45 -3.49
N ASP A 80 20.97 5.62 -3.55
CA ASP A 80 21.91 5.99 -4.61
C ASP A 80 23.26 5.29 -4.33
N ASN A 81 23.52 4.17 -4.99
CA ASN A 81 24.72 3.34 -4.79
C ASN A 81 25.90 3.84 -5.64
N ASP A 82 25.63 4.36 -6.84
CA ASP A 82 26.62 4.83 -7.80
C ASP A 82 26.97 6.32 -7.65
N CYS A 83 26.26 6.99 -6.74
CA CYS A 83 26.46 8.35 -6.26
C CYS A 83 26.24 9.42 -7.34
N ASP A 84 25.42 9.16 -8.35
CA ASP A 84 25.15 10.12 -9.43
C ASP A 84 24.04 11.14 -9.11
N GLY A 85 23.34 10.94 -7.97
CA GLY A 85 22.28 11.81 -7.47
C GLY A 85 20.88 11.40 -7.93
N GLU A 86 20.74 10.32 -8.69
CA GLU A 86 19.48 9.64 -8.97
C GLU A 86 19.42 8.33 -8.15
N VAL A 87 18.22 7.89 -7.77
CA VAL A 87 18.04 6.68 -6.95
C VAL A 87 17.60 5.54 -7.86
N ASP A 88 18.26 4.38 -7.74
CA ASP A 88 17.94 3.13 -8.46
C ASP A 88 17.93 3.29 -9.99
N ASN A 89 18.69 4.23 -10.55
CA ASN A 89 18.68 4.47 -11.99
C ASN A 89 19.41 3.36 -12.77
N GLY A 90 18.91 3.00 -13.94
CA GLY A 90 19.50 1.92 -14.74
C GLY A 90 19.28 0.48 -14.20
N VAL A 91 18.69 0.32 -13.02
CA VAL A 91 18.24 -0.99 -12.47
C VAL A 91 16.73 -1.17 -12.42
N LEU A 92 15.98 -0.16 -12.84
CA LEU A 92 14.53 -0.24 -13.00
C LEU A 92 14.14 -1.24 -14.10
N SER A 93 13.03 -1.93 -13.89
CA SER A 93 12.38 -2.78 -14.89
C SER A 93 11.80 -1.95 -16.05
N GLU A 94 11.26 -2.61 -17.08
CA GLU A 94 10.57 -1.94 -18.20
C GLU A 94 9.39 -1.05 -17.74
N CYS A 95 8.91 -1.25 -16.51
CA CYS A 95 7.83 -0.48 -15.91
C CYS A 95 8.32 0.72 -15.09
N GLY A 96 9.62 1.04 -15.12
CA GLY A 96 10.20 2.18 -14.42
C GLY A 96 10.21 2.04 -12.90
N ASN A 97 10.14 0.81 -12.39
CA ASN A 97 10.19 0.53 -10.96
C ASN A 97 11.08 -0.67 -10.64
N CYS A 98 11.24 -0.88 -9.34
CA CYS A 98 12.09 -1.89 -8.73
C CYS A 98 11.52 -3.33 -8.75
N ASP A 99 10.55 -3.62 -9.64
CA ASP A 99 9.92 -4.94 -9.75
C ASP A 99 10.52 -5.76 -10.91
N PRO A 100 11.37 -6.77 -10.64
CA PRO A 100 12.00 -7.58 -11.68
C PRO A 100 11.03 -8.51 -12.41
N THR A 101 9.77 -8.60 -11.97
CA THR A 101 8.73 -9.40 -12.63
C THR A 101 7.95 -8.60 -13.68
N CYS A 102 8.21 -7.29 -13.79
CA CYS A 102 7.52 -6.44 -14.74
C CYS A 102 8.10 -6.59 -16.16
N MET A 103 7.27 -7.01 -17.11
CA MET A 103 7.58 -7.11 -18.54
C MET A 103 6.48 -6.38 -19.33
N SER A 104 6.83 -5.37 -20.12
CA SER A 104 5.90 -4.69 -21.03
C SER A 104 6.17 -5.12 -22.47
N SER A 105 5.59 -6.26 -22.85
CA SER A 105 5.49 -6.62 -24.26
C SER A 105 4.11 -6.28 -24.80
N GLY A 106 3.99 -5.08 -25.39
CA GLY A 106 2.76 -4.65 -26.07
C GLY A 106 2.54 -5.47 -27.35
N PHE A 107 1.36 -6.07 -27.48
CA PHE A 107 0.91 -6.72 -28.72
C PHE A 107 -0.20 -5.88 -29.36
N GLY A 108 0.09 -5.29 -30.52
CA GLY A 108 -0.86 -4.49 -31.32
C GLY A 108 -0.86 -4.87 -32.81
N PRO A 109 -1.96 -4.65 -33.55
CA PRO A 109 -2.01 -4.91 -34.99
C PRO A 109 -1.10 -3.92 -35.76
N PRO A 110 -0.55 -4.33 -36.92
CA PRO A 110 0.48 -3.57 -37.64
C PRO A 110 0.05 -2.17 -38.17
N ASP A 111 -1.23 -1.82 -38.08
CA ASP A 111 -1.84 -0.73 -38.84
C ASP A 111 -2.27 0.49 -37.98
N GLY A 112 -1.85 0.57 -36.72
CA GLY A 112 -1.94 1.81 -35.93
C GLY A 112 -3.37 2.23 -35.55
N MET A 113 -4.32 1.31 -35.49
CA MET A 113 -5.55 1.52 -34.72
C MET A 113 -5.32 0.99 -33.29
N PRO A 114 -5.43 1.85 -32.27
CA PRO A 114 -5.55 1.43 -30.88
C PRO A 114 -6.66 0.40 -30.71
N TRP A 115 -6.45 -0.57 -29.82
CA TRP A 115 -7.55 -1.43 -29.41
C TRP A 115 -8.59 -0.58 -28.66
N ASP A 116 -9.85 -0.70 -29.07
CA ASP A 116 -10.94 0.01 -28.41
C ASP A 116 -11.44 -0.84 -27.24
N VAL A 117 -10.95 -0.55 -26.04
CA VAL A 117 -11.43 -1.11 -24.78
C VAL A 117 -12.52 -0.24 -24.14
N SER A 118 -13.00 0.79 -24.84
CA SER A 118 -13.89 1.82 -24.30
C SER A 118 -15.39 1.59 -24.53
N ASP A 119 -15.79 0.47 -25.15
CA ASP A 119 -17.20 0.16 -25.39
C ASP A 119 -17.73 -0.93 -24.42
N GLU A 120 -18.32 -0.46 -23.32
CA GLU A 120 -19.68 -0.86 -22.87
C GLU A 120 -19.98 -2.37 -22.67
N SER A 121 -19.05 -3.11 -22.09
CA SER A 121 -19.40 -4.24 -21.22
C SER A 121 -18.40 -4.28 -20.08
N GLU A 122 -18.84 -3.85 -18.90
CA GLU A 122 -18.07 -3.80 -17.66
C GLU A 122 -17.57 -5.20 -17.19
N ASP A 123 -17.85 -6.24 -17.98
CA ASP A 123 -17.56 -7.65 -17.70
C ASP A 123 -16.60 -8.35 -18.71
N GLU A 124 -16.20 -7.72 -19.83
CA GLU A 124 -15.40 -8.41 -20.88
C GLU A 124 -13.92 -7.98 -21.01
N SER A 125 -13.48 -6.93 -20.29
CA SER A 125 -12.09 -6.42 -20.34
C SER A 125 -11.42 -6.32 -18.95
N ASP A 126 -11.88 -7.09 -17.96
CA ASP A 126 -11.18 -7.14 -16.67
C ASP A 126 -9.79 -7.77 -16.86
N GLY A 127 -8.73 -7.06 -16.46
CA GLY A 127 -7.36 -7.51 -16.63
C GLY A 127 -6.61 -6.99 -17.88
N VAL A 128 -7.24 -6.19 -18.74
CA VAL A 128 -6.63 -5.66 -19.98
C VAL A 128 -6.96 -4.17 -20.21
N GLY A 129 -5.94 -3.38 -20.55
CA GLY A 129 -6.05 -1.95 -20.83
C GLY A 129 -5.20 -1.58 -22.04
N VAL A 130 -5.04 -0.28 -22.30
CA VAL A 130 -4.22 0.23 -23.41
C VAL A 130 -3.17 1.23 -22.93
N ASP A 131 -1.96 1.15 -23.50
CA ASP A 131 -0.91 2.15 -23.26
C ASP A 131 -1.12 3.45 -24.07
N ASP A 132 -0.22 4.43 -23.90
CA ASP A 132 -0.27 5.73 -24.57
C ASP A 132 -0.20 5.64 -26.10
N GLU A 133 0.29 4.51 -26.61
CA GLU A 133 0.36 4.16 -28.04
C GLU A 133 -0.85 3.34 -28.51
N GLY A 134 -1.75 2.96 -27.62
CA GLY A 134 -2.96 2.20 -27.92
C GLY A 134 -2.75 0.69 -28.04
N ALA A 135 -1.61 0.16 -27.61
CA ALA A 135 -1.35 -1.28 -27.58
C ALA A 135 -2.03 -1.91 -26.37
N LEU A 136 -2.50 -3.16 -26.52
CA LEU A 136 -3.04 -3.92 -25.39
C LEU A 136 -1.93 -4.19 -24.39
N VAL A 137 -2.16 -3.74 -23.16
CA VAL A 137 -1.39 -4.10 -21.98
C VAL A 137 -2.26 -4.93 -21.06
N LEU A 138 -1.64 -5.80 -20.27
CA LEU A 138 -2.34 -6.40 -19.13
C LEU A 138 -2.57 -5.27 -18.12
N ASP A 139 -3.78 -4.70 -18.12
CA ASP A 139 -4.28 -3.90 -17.01
C ASP A 139 -4.71 -4.89 -15.94
N SER A 140 -3.72 -5.59 -15.36
CA SER A 140 -3.94 -6.08 -14.02
C SER A 140 -4.25 -4.83 -13.22
N ARG A 141 -5.52 -4.59 -12.89
CA ARG A 141 -5.89 -3.81 -11.73
C ARG A 141 -5.01 -4.38 -10.64
N ARG A 142 -3.91 -3.69 -10.34
CA ARG A 142 -2.99 -4.07 -9.27
C ARG A 142 -3.81 -3.79 -8.04
N ILE A 143 -4.68 -4.75 -7.67
CA ILE A 143 -5.30 -4.76 -6.36
C ILE A 143 -4.11 -4.84 -5.44
N ASN A 144 -3.76 -3.71 -4.84
CA ASN A 144 -2.67 -3.65 -3.91
C ASN A 144 -3.11 -4.48 -2.71
N THR A 145 -2.61 -5.70 -2.60
CA THR A 145 -2.91 -6.59 -1.48
C THR A 145 -1.91 -6.43 -0.34
N ASN A 146 -1.10 -5.36 -0.33
CA ASN A 146 -0.20 -5.04 0.78
C ASN A 146 -0.99 -4.47 1.97
N PHE A 147 -2.03 -5.18 2.37
CA PHE A 147 -2.87 -4.90 3.50
C PHE A 147 -3.05 -6.16 4.34
N ILE A 148 -3.29 -5.94 5.63
CA ILE A 148 -3.71 -6.99 6.56
C ILE A 148 -5.01 -6.57 7.25
N TRP A 149 -5.88 -7.54 7.47
CA TRP A 149 -7.16 -7.36 8.14
C TRP A 149 -7.05 -7.76 9.61
N ILE A 150 -7.30 -6.81 10.52
CA ILE A 150 -7.14 -6.99 11.96
C ILE A 150 -8.50 -6.89 12.65
N ALA A 151 -8.96 -8.01 13.21
CA ALA A 151 -10.23 -8.04 13.94
C ALA A 151 -10.11 -7.33 15.31
N ASN A 152 -10.97 -6.35 15.54
CA ASN A 152 -11.06 -5.58 16.78
C ASN A 152 -12.24 -6.08 17.62
N THR A 153 -12.05 -7.22 18.28
CA THR A 153 -13.09 -7.90 19.07
C THR A 153 -13.90 -6.96 20.00
N GLY A 154 -13.21 -6.11 20.77
CA GLY A 154 -13.87 -5.21 21.73
C GLY A 154 -14.65 -4.05 21.11
N GLU A 155 -14.54 -3.88 19.80
CA GLU A 155 -15.04 -2.71 19.05
C GLU A 155 -16.04 -3.12 17.97
N GLY A 156 -16.21 -4.43 17.73
CA GLY A 156 -17.11 -4.96 16.70
C GLY A 156 -16.71 -4.60 15.28
N SER A 157 -15.45 -4.27 15.06
CA SER A 157 -14.93 -3.80 13.78
C SER A 157 -13.73 -4.61 13.32
N VAL A 158 -13.36 -4.42 12.06
CA VAL A 158 -12.11 -4.91 11.48
C VAL A 158 -11.39 -3.75 10.83
N SER A 159 -10.08 -3.66 11.07
CA SER A 159 -9.19 -2.66 10.48
C SER A 159 -8.52 -3.24 9.24
N ARG A 160 -8.42 -2.44 8.18
CA ARG A 160 -7.56 -2.69 7.03
C ARG A 160 -6.29 -1.84 7.23
N LEU A 161 -5.17 -2.51 7.45
CA LEU A 161 -3.88 -1.87 7.77
C LEU A 161 -2.89 -2.08 6.62
N SER A 162 -2.22 -1.02 6.18
CA SER A 162 -1.12 -1.15 5.21
C SER A 162 0.03 -1.97 5.80
N THR A 163 0.55 -2.92 5.01
CA THR A 163 1.77 -3.68 5.35
C THR A 163 3.02 -3.05 4.76
N THR A 164 2.89 -1.87 4.16
CA THR A 164 4.00 -1.07 3.64
C THR A 164 4.14 0.17 4.51
N ALA A 165 5.38 0.59 4.79
CA ALA A 165 5.63 1.83 5.52
C ALA A 165 4.83 2.99 4.90
N PRO A 166 4.17 3.84 5.70
CA PRO A 166 4.29 3.99 7.16
C PRO A 166 3.49 3.02 8.07
N TYR A 167 2.83 1.99 7.53
CA TYR A 167 2.01 1.01 8.28
C TYR A 167 0.75 1.60 8.93
N GLU A 168 0.01 2.38 8.16
CA GLU A 168 -1.17 3.11 8.61
C GLU A 168 -2.47 2.30 8.48
N GLU A 169 -3.46 2.63 9.30
CA GLU A 169 -4.83 2.14 9.17
C GLU A 169 -5.53 2.90 8.04
N VAL A 170 -5.81 2.21 6.94
CA VAL A 170 -6.38 2.86 5.74
C VAL A 170 -7.91 2.85 5.73
N ALA A 171 -8.54 1.95 6.48
CA ALA A 171 -9.98 1.86 6.61
C ALA A 171 -10.38 0.98 7.80
N ARG A 172 -11.60 1.17 8.31
CA ARG A 172 -12.17 0.38 9.39
C ARG A 172 -13.66 0.18 9.18
N TYR A 173 -14.12 -1.05 9.38
CA TYR A 173 -15.48 -1.44 9.07
C TYR A 173 -16.14 -2.12 10.25
N TYR A 174 -17.42 -1.83 10.51
CA TYR A 174 -18.22 -2.67 11.39
C TYR A 174 -18.38 -4.06 10.78
N THR A 175 -18.54 -5.07 11.63
CA THR A 175 -18.62 -6.49 11.20
C THR A 175 -20.02 -7.08 11.34
N GLY A 176 -20.98 -6.28 11.81
CA GLY A 176 -22.37 -6.68 11.97
C GLY A 176 -23.25 -5.50 12.41
N PRO A 177 -24.58 -5.67 12.36
CA PRO A 177 -25.55 -4.62 12.71
C PRO A 177 -25.49 -4.22 14.19
N GLU A 178 -25.00 -5.11 15.05
CA GLU A 178 -24.71 -4.78 16.45
C GLU A 178 -23.39 -4.02 16.55
N MET A 179 -23.46 -2.71 16.30
CA MET A 179 -22.34 -1.77 16.42
C MET A 179 -21.72 -1.78 17.83
N GLY A 180 -20.40 -1.58 17.90
CA GLY A 180 -19.62 -1.72 19.13
C GLY A 180 -19.35 -3.18 19.49
N ALA A 181 -19.13 -3.51 20.76
CA ALA A 181 -18.71 -4.86 21.19
C ALA A 181 -19.75 -6.00 20.99
N GLY A 182 -20.85 -5.76 20.27
CA GLY A 182 -21.92 -6.73 20.03
C GLY A 182 -21.49 -7.86 19.09
N SER A 183 -20.86 -7.50 17.97
CA SER A 183 -20.47 -8.46 16.92
C SER A 183 -19.30 -9.38 17.33
N ASP A 184 -18.36 -8.96 18.18
CA ASP A 184 -17.25 -9.80 18.69
C ASP A 184 -16.50 -10.56 17.56
N PRO A 185 -15.92 -9.87 16.56
CA PRO A 185 -15.21 -10.52 15.47
C PRO A 185 -13.99 -11.27 16.01
N SER A 186 -13.79 -12.51 15.55
CA SER A 186 -12.76 -13.40 16.13
C SER A 186 -11.97 -14.26 15.14
N ARG A 187 -12.48 -14.39 13.91
CA ARG A 187 -11.82 -15.13 12.83
C ARG A 187 -11.89 -14.29 11.59
N THR A 188 -10.77 -14.22 10.90
CA THR A 188 -10.63 -13.49 9.64
C THR A 188 -9.99 -14.43 8.63
N SER A 189 -10.50 -14.43 7.41
CA SER A 189 -9.91 -15.12 6.27
C SER A 189 -10.00 -14.20 5.06
N VAL A 190 -9.12 -14.36 4.09
CA VAL A 190 -9.07 -13.53 2.88
C VAL A 190 -9.07 -14.42 1.65
N ASN A 191 -9.78 -14.00 0.60
CA ASN A 191 -9.71 -14.66 -0.72
C ASN A 191 -8.49 -14.15 -1.51
N SER A 192 -8.32 -14.67 -2.73
CA SER A 192 -7.20 -14.37 -3.62
C SER A 192 -7.19 -12.94 -4.16
N VAL A 193 -8.36 -12.28 -4.16
CA VAL A 193 -8.46 -10.86 -4.55
C VAL A 193 -8.18 -9.92 -3.36
N GLY A 194 -8.27 -10.41 -2.12
CA GLY A 194 -7.93 -9.67 -0.91
C GLY A 194 -9.12 -9.24 -0.04
N ASP A 195 -10.34 -9.57 -0.45
CA ASP A 195 -11.55 -9.34 0.34
C ASP A 195 -11.50 -10.17 1.62
N ALA A 196 -12.01 -9.59 2.69
CA ALA A 196 -12.03 -10.23 4.00
C ALA A 196 -13.40 -10.84 4.32
N TYR A 197 -13.34 -12.05 4.84
CA TYR A 197 -14.44 -12.72 5.51
C TYR A 197 -14.18 -12.67 7.01
N ILE A 198 -15.15 -12.22 7.79
CA ILE A 198 -15.06 -12.14 9.25
C ILE A 198 -16.20 -12.91 9.90
N ALA A 199 -15.85 -13.82 10.80
CA ALA A 199 -16.82 -14.56 11.60
C ALA A 199 -16.91 -13.97 13.02
N ASN A 200 -18.14 -13.61 13.37
CA ASN A 200 -18.52 -13.01 14.63
C ASN A 200 -18.75 -14.09 15.68
N ARG A 201 -18.01 -14.00 16.79
CA ARG A 201 -18.03 -15.01 17.85
C ARG A 201 -19.30 -14.96 18.69
N ARG A 202 -19.90 -13.77 18.80
CA ARG A 202 -21.20 -13.59 19.45
C ARG A 202 -22.28 -13.72 18.40
N GLY A 203 -23.00 -14.83 18.47
CA GLY A 203 -23.96 -15.22 17.46
C GLY A 203 -23.30 -16.02 16.35
N THR A 204 -23.85 -15.89 15.15
CA THR A 204 -23.48 -16.69 13.98
C THR A 204 -23.21 -15.82 12.76
N GLY A 205 -23.01 -14.51 12.96
CA GLY A 205 -22.80 -13.54 11.91
C GLY A 205 -21.52 -13.79 11.11
N LEU A 206 -21.65 -13.68 9.80
CA LEU A 206 -20.57 -13.75 8.82
C LEU A 206 -20.70 -12.53 7.91
N VAL A 207 -19.59 -11.82 7.67
CA VAL A 207 -19.55 -10.64 6.80
C VAL A 207 -18.44 -10.80 5.76
N ARG A 208 -18.70 -10.34 4.53
CA ARG A 208 -17.68 -10.11 3.51
C ARG A 208 -17.47 -8.61 3.34
N ILE A 209 -16.21 -8.19 3.27
CA ILE A 209 -15.80 -6.80 3.11
C ILE A 209 -14.77 -6.72 1.99
N SER A 210 -14.99 -5.84 1.03
CA SER A 210 -14.14 -5.70 -0.15
C SER A 210 -12.84 -4.96 0.16
N VAL A 211 -11.78 -5.33 -0.57
CA VAL A 211 -10.49 -4.63 -0.55
C VAL A 211 -10.46 -3.38 -1.44
N LEU A 212 -11.48 -3.14 -2.27
CA LEU A 212 -11.43 -2.13 -3.34
C LEU A 212 -11.43 -0.67 -2.86
N GLY A 213 -11.91 -0.37 -1.65
CA GLY A 213 -12.01 1.02 -1.17
C GLY A 213 -12.98 1.83 -2.05
N ASP A 214 -12.55 2.98 -2.57
CA ASP A 214 -13.41 3.88 -3.35
C ASP A 214 -13.92 3.29 -4.68
N ALA A 215 -13.44 2.09 -5.05
CA ALA A 215 -13.91 1.31 -6.19
C ALA A 215 -14.91 0.20 -5.82
N CYS A 216 -15.41 0.16 -4.58
CA CYS A 216 -16.46 -0.76 -4.17
C CYS A 216 -17.77 -0.49 -4.93
N PRO A 217 -18.63 -1.52 -5.14
CA PRO A 217 -19.96 -1.30 -5.69
C PRO A 217 -20.83 -0.51 -4.71
N ASP A 218 -21.75 0.32 -5.20
CA ASP A 218 -22.81 0.95 -4.39
C ASP A 218 -23.73 -0.16 -3.84
N SER A 219 -23.43 -0.65 -2.64
CA SER A 219 -24.05 -1.82 -2.05
C SER A 219 -25.32 -1.47 -1.28
N ASN A 220 -25.45 -0.20 -0.88
CA ASN A 220 -26.62 0.32 -0.19
C ASN A 220 -27.69 0.92 -1.16
N GLY A 221 -27.32 1.20 -2.41
CA GLY A 221 -28.19 1.66 -3.48
C GLY A 221 -28.61 3.12 -3.38
N ASP A 222 -27.82 3.97 -2.71
CA ASP A 222 -28.12 5.39 -2.52
C ASP A 222 -27.60 6.29 -3.66
N GLY A 223 -26.85 5.71 -4.60
CA GLY A 223 -26.31 6.38 -5.79
C GLY A 223 -24.94 7.03 -5.56
N ALA A 224 -24.28 6.77 -4.43
CA ALA A 224 -22.91 7.19 -4.15
C ALA A 224 -22.07 6.01 -3.62
N ILE A 225 -20.83 5.89 -4.09
CA ILE A 225 -19.88 4.93 -3.50
C ILE A 225 -19.21 5.61 -2.31
N THR A 226 -19.47 5.09 -1.11
CA THR A 226 -19.05 5.64 0.16
C THR A 226 -18.41 4.54 1.00
N THR A 227 -17.15 4.72 1.41
CA THR A 227 -16.42 3.76 2.25
C THR A 227 -15.64 4.48 3.34
N SER A 228 -15.30 3.77 4.41
CA SER A 228 -14.29 4.21 5.38
C SER A 228 -12.96 4.55 4.72
N GLN A 229 -12.36 5.67 5.15
CA GLN A 229 -11.07 6.18 4.71
C GLN A 229 -10.48 7.13 5.77
N ASP A 230 -9.15 7.25 5.85
CA ASP A 230 -8.49 8.26 6.68
C ASP A 230 -8.61 9.64 6.01
N LEU A 231 -9.43 10.52 6.59
CA LEU A 231 -9.72 11.84 6.05
C LEU A 231 -8.73 12.89 6.54
N ASN A 232 -8.06 12.64 7.67
CA ASN A 232 -7.20 13.60 8.33
C ASN A 232 -5.70 13.31 8.12
N GLY A 233 -5.36 12.10 7.67
CA GLY A 233 -4.00 11.69 7.31
C GLY A 233 -3.10 11.44 8.52
N ASP A 234 -3.66 11.07 9.67
CA ASP A 234 -2.89 10.70 10.87
C ASP A 234 -2.59 9.21 10.97
N GLY A 235 -3.05 8.42 9.99
CA GLY A 235 -2.80 7.00 9.89
C GLY A 235 -3.68 6.14 10.81
N VAL A 236 -4.72 6.72 11.39
CA VAL A 236 -5.66 6.05 12.30
C VAL A 236 -7.09 6.40 11.91
N ILE A 237 -7.95 5.39 11.83
CA ILE A 237 -9.36 5.63 11.52
C ILE A 237 -10.11 6.03 12.80
N SER A 238 -10.65 7.24 12.82
CA SER A 238 -11.53 7.70 13.89
C SER A 238 -12.80 6.86 13.96
N ARG A 239 -13.11 6.40 15.17
CA ARG A 239 -14.34 5.64 15.48
C ARG A 239 -15.50 6.56 15.84
N ASN A 240 -15.27 7.87 15.93
CA ASN A 240 -16.33 8.83 16.13
C ASN A 240 -16.96 9.11 14.77
N LEU A 241 -18.17 8.60 14.56
CA LEU A 241 -18.89 8.69 13.29
C LEU A 241 -19.07 10.13 12.78
N ALA A 242 -19.02 11.13 13.67
CA ALA A 242 -19.10 12.54 13.28
C ALA A 242 -17.85 13.02 12.51
N ASP A 243 -16.73 12.32 12.62
CA ASP A 243 -15.48 12.65 11.92
C ASP A 243 -15.48 12.11 10.48
N GLY A 244 -16.37 11.16 10.15
CA GLY A 244 -16.61 10.66 8.79
C GLY A 244 -15.63 9.59 8.28
N GLU A 245 -14.61 9.25 9.05
CA GLU A 245 -13.58 8.27 8.63
C GLU A 245 -14.05 6.82 8.73
N MET A 246 -14.92 6.53 9.69
CA MET A 246 -15.63 5.26 9.82
C MET A 246 -17.13 5.52 9.62
N LEU A 247 -17.77 4.67 8.82
CA LEU A 247 -19.18 4.82 8.49
C LEU A 247 -20.09 3.99 9.42
N PRO A 248 -21.35 4.42 9.66
CA PRO A 248 -22.36 3.61 10.33
C PRO A 248 -22.60 2.28 9.61
N TRP A 249 -23.08 1.28 10.35
CA TRP A 249 -23.46 0.01 9.72
C TRP A 249 -24.58 0.21 8.68
N GLY A 250 -24.37 -0.33 7.48
CA GLY A 250 -25.30 -0.22 6.35
C GLY A 250 -25.09 1.01 5.47
N GLU A 251 -24.13 1.87 5.78
CA GLU A 251 -23.73 3.02 4.95
C GLU A 251 -22.38 2.81 4.25
N ASP A 252 -21.62 1.76 4.60
CA ASP A 252 -20.31 1.48 4.00
C ASP A 252 -20.44 0.50 2.83
N ASP A 253 -20.16 0.99 1.63
CA ASP A 253 -20.37 0.26 0.38
C ASP A 253 -19.39 -0.90 0.18
N CYS A 254 -18.23 -0.86 0.84
CA CYS A 254 -17.31 -1.98 0.83
C CYS A 254 -17.77 -3.15 1.71
N VAL A 255 -18.79 -2.98 2.55
CA VAL A 255 -19.44 -4.12 3.23
C VAL A 255 -20.41 -4.78 2.25
N LEU A 256 -19.93 -5.79 1.53
CA LEU A 256 -20.67 -6.40 0.42
C LEU A 256 -21.90 -7.18 0.88
N TRP A 257 -21.78 -7.96 1.96
CA TRP A 257 -22.91 -8.66 2.53
C TRP A 257 -22.68 -9.08 3.98
N PHE A 258 -23.77 -9.28 4.71
CA PHE A 258 -23.81 -9.88 6.03
C PHE A 258 -24.85 -11.01 6.07
N ARG A 259 -24.47 -12.15 6.65
CA ARG A 259 -25.33 -13.30 6.83
C ARG A 259 -25.30 -13.78 8.28
N ASP A 260 -26.45 -13.77 8.92
CA ASP A 260 -26.68 -14.54 10.14
C ASP A 260 -26.83 -16.03 9.75
N LEU A 261 -26.20 -16.97 10.47
CA LEU A 261 -26.19 -18.39 10.08
C LEU A 261 -27.07 -19.26 11.01
N ASP A 262 -28.03 -18.68 11.72
CA ASP A 262 -28.92 -19.39 12.64
C ASP A 262 -29.77 -20.47 11.95
N ASP A 263 -30.12 -20.30 10.69
CA ASP A 263 -30.82 -21.31 9.88
C ASP A 263 -29.90 -22.43 9.40
N VAL A 264 -28.60 -22.14 9.22
CA VAL A 264 -27.57 -23.10 8.81
C VAL A 264 -27.07 -23.92 10.01
N PHE A 265 -26.97 -23.28 11.18
CA PHE A 265 -26.56 -23.88 12.44
C PHE A 265 -27.60 -23.63 13.56
N PRO A 266 -28.76 -24.34 13.54
CA PRO A 266 -29.81 -24.11 14.51
C PRO A 266 -29.35 -24.29 15.96
N GLY A 267 -29.47 -23.21 16.75
CA GLY A 267 -29.07 -23.19 18.17
C GLY A 267 -27.58 -23.01 18.41
N GLU A 268 -26.78 -22.77 17.36
CA GLU A 268 -25.41 -22.32 17.51
C GLU A 268 -25.36 -20.89 18.06
N THR A 269 -24.33 -20.60 18.83
CA THR A 269 -24.10 -19.24 19.37
C THR A 269 -22.69 -18.76 19.15
N VAL A 270 -21.83 -19.63 18.60
CA VAL A 270 -20.42 -19.36 18.36
C VAL A 270 -19.96 -20.09 17.09
N VAL A 271 -19.63 -19.33 16.06
CA VAL A 271 -18.81 -19.83 14.94
C VAL A 271 -17.31 -19.73 15.29
N ARG A 272 -16.52 -20.73 14.90
CA ARG A 272 -15.09 -20.86 15.31
C ARG A 272 -14.11 -21.17 14.19
N ALA A 273 -14.59 -21.74 13.10
CA ALA A 273 -13.78 -22.02 11.92
C ALA A 273 -14.23 -21.07 10.81
N LEU A 274 -13.24 -20.55 10.09
CA LEU A 274 -13.46 -19.73 8.91
C LEU A 274 -12.32 -20.01 7.91
N ALA A 275 -12.65 -20.25 6.66
CA ALA A 275 -11.69 -20.39 5.58
C ALA A 275 -12.30 -19.94 4.25
N ALA A 276 -11.73 -18.90 3.64
CA ALA A 276 -12.00 -18.54 2.25
C ALA A 276 -11.36 -19.59 1.31
N GLN A 277 -12.01 -19.84 0.19
CA GLN A 277 -11.57 -20.78 -0.82
C GLN A 277 -11.98 -20.28 -2.19
N ASP A 278 -10.99 -20.02 -3.02
CA ASP A 278 -11.20 -19.75 -4.45
C ASP A 278 -10.87 -20.98 -5.27
N VAL A 279 -11.75 -21.29 -6.22
CA VAL A 279 -11.63 -22.46 -7.08
C VAL A 279 -11.73 -22.01 -8.52
N ALA A 280 -10.65 -22.17 -9.28
CA ALA A 280 -10.68 -21.96 -10.72
C ALA A 280 -11.61 -22.99 -11.40
N GLY A 281 -12.59 -22.48 -12.14
CA GLY A 281 -13.48 -23.20 -13.03
C GLY A 281 -12.75 -23.72 -14.27
N LEU A 282 -13.44 -24.55 -15.05
CA LEU A 282 -12.88 -25.12 -16.30
C LEU A 282 -12.87 -24.10 -17.46
N ASP A 283 -13.70 -23.08 -17.33
CA ASP A 283 -13.83 -21.87 -18.15
C ASP A 283 -12.78 -20.80 -17.82
N GLY A 284 -12.12 -20.92 -16.66
CA GLY A 284 -11.19 -19.91 -16.14
C GLY A 284 -11.83 -18.97 -15.13
N ASP A 285 -13.15 -19.06 -14.93
CA ASP A 285 -13.87 -18.25 -13.94
C ASP A 285 -13.47 -18.68 -12.52
N VAL A 286 -13.32 -17.71 -11.62
CA VAL A 286 -13.00 -18.00 -10.23
C VAL A 286 -14.30 -18.13 -9.45
N MET A 287 -14.58 -19.33 -8.94
CA MET A 287 -15.68 -19.54 -8.01
C MET A 287 -15.21 -19.28 -6.58
N GLU A 288 -15.82 -18.31 -5.93
CA GLU A 288 -15.51 -17.94 -4.56
C GLU A 288 -16.40 -18.68 -3.55
N TYR A 289 -15.78 -19.21 -2.50
CA TYR A 289 -16.49 -19.86 -1.41
C TYR A 289 -15.91 -19.46 -0.06
N VAL A 290 -16.75 -19.54 0.97
CA VAL A 290 -16.29 -19.44 2.35
C VAL A 290 -16.85 -20.60 3.17
N TRP A 291 -15.99 -21.19 3.98
CA TRP A 291 -16.32 -22.30 4.87
C TRP A 291 -16.37 -21.79 6.29
N VAL A 292 -17.45 -22.11 6.99
CA VAL A 292 -17.67 -21.68 8.38
C VAL A 292 -18.04 -22.87 9.23
N GLY A 293 -17.49 -22.94 10.45
CA GLY A 293 -17.72 -24.04 11.38
C GLY A 293 -18.39 -23.59 12.67
N GLY A 294 -19.51 -24.22 13.01
CA GLY A 294 -20.19 -24.05 14.29
C GLY A 294 -19.50 -24.84 15.40
N HIS A 295 -19.27 -24.21 16.55
CA HIS A 295 -18.58 -24.83 17.68
C HIS A 295 -19.42 -25.88 18.41
N ALA A 296 -20.65 -25.55 18.79
CA ALA A 296 -21.51 -26.43 19.57
C ALA A 296 -22.19 -27.48 18.69
N THR A 297 -22.57 -27.09 17.48
CA THR A 297 -23.22 -27.96 16.49
C THR A 297 -22.27 -28.99 15.89
N SER A 298 -20.95 -28.75 15.93
CA SER A 298 -19.95 -29.58 15.22
C SER A 298 -20.28 -29.76 13.75
N MET A 299 -20.81 -28.70 13.13
CA MET A 299 -21.17 -28.65 11.72
C MET A 299 -20.21 -27.71 11.00
N VAL A 300 -19.96 -28.01 9.72
CA VAL A 300 -19.30 -27.10 8.79
C VAL A 300 -20.26 -26.81 7.64
N ALA A 301 -20.34 -25.55 7.24
CA ALA A 301 -21.12 -25.11 6.09
C ALA A 301 -20.21 -24.55 5.00
N LYS A 302 -20.58 -24.84 3.76
CA LYS A 302 -20.05 -24.18 2.58
C LYS A 302 -21.03 -23.09 2.17
N ILE A 303 -20.53 -21.87 2.08
CA ILE A 303 -21.28 -20.67 1.72
C ILE A 303 -20.71 -20.16 0.39
N ASP A 304 -21.59 -19.67 -0.47
CA ASP A 304 -21.23 -18.93 -1.68
C ASP A 304 -20.54 -17.62 -1.31
N GLY A 305 -19.33 -17.38 -1.83
CA GLY A 305 -18.51 -16.24 -1.44
C GLY A 305 -19.08 -14.91 -1.94
N GLU A 306 -19.71 -14.90 -3.10
CA GLU A 306 -20.28 -13.71 -3.74
C GLU A 306 -21.59 -13.27 -3.07
N THR A 307 -22.48 -14.23 -2.83
CA THR A 307 -23.85 -13.95 -2.37
C THR A 307 -24.06 -14.11 -0.87
N GLY A 308 -23.18 -14.84 -0.17
CA GLY A 308 -23.37 -15.21 1.23
C GLY A 308 -24.43 -16.30 1.44
N GLU A 309 -24.96 -16.91 0.38
CA GLU A 309 -25.98 -17.96 0.48
C GLU A 309 -25.38 -19.34 0.84
N PRO A 310 -25.99 -20.09 1.76
CA PRO A 310 -25.52 -21.42 2.12
C PRO A 310 -25.76 -22.43 1.00
N LEU A 311 -24.70 -23.11 0.58
CA LEU A 311 -24.77 -24.18 -0.42
C LEU A 311 -25.15 -25.51 0.23
N PHE A 312 -24.47 -25.85 1.33
CA PHE A 312 -24.79 -27.02 2.15
C PHE A 312 -24.10 -26.94 3.51
N SER A 313 -24.57 -27.75 4.46
CA SER A 313 -23.86 -28.03 5.72
C SER A 313 -23.75 -29.53 5.98
N VAL A 314 -22.64 -29.94 6.59
CA VAL A 314 -22.33 -31.33 6.93
C VAL A 314 -21.69 -31.41 8.31
N PRO A 315 -21.73 -32.56 8.99
CA PRO A 315 -20.95 -32.77 10.20
C PRO A 315 -19.45 -32.53 9.94
N ALA A 316 -18.81 -31.81 10.86
CA ALA A 316 -17.37 -31.60 10.81
C ALA A 316 -16.63 -32.94 11.02
N PRO A 317 -15.51 -33.18 10.32
CA PRO A 317 -14.67 -34.34 10.58
C PRO A 317 -14.01 -34.17 11.96
N VAL A 318 -14.40 -35.03 12.91
CA VAL A 318 -13.89 -35.07 14.30
C VAL A 318 -13.13 -36.35 14.58
#